data_AF-A0A0P0RAV9-F1
#
_entry.id   AF-A0A0P0RAV9-F1
#
_cell.length_a   1.000
_cell.length_b   1.000
_cell.length_c   1.000
_cell.angle_alpha   90.00
_cell.angle_beta   90.00
_cell.angle_gamma   90.00
#
_symmetry.space_group_name_H-M   'P 1'
#
loop_
_entity.id
_entity.type
_entity.pdbx_description
1 polymer ?
#
loop_
_entity_poly.entity_id
_entity_poly.type
_entity_poly.pdbx_seq_one_letter_code
_entity_poly.pdbx_strand_id
1 'polypeptide(L)'
;MERWDIDRYRRPALVPCEVSAGIEGLTIGLGDDAVDLSFEGVGRDEVADVVTQLMRPSSDVWTRLNEGACPAWIRTLTVQLDALSLIEETDSGIDSVTSDAQRAMALCRDVAKRLAAVVGRRPGMYQEVLGVVHQMLTNDDRDTTPGAFPFSGKESGQFAGNFALQSLHFQLAYARQNAPELVFAWQHVLGEVFRQAGSHPATAIPDDAPLERLHSAASLDPVDLEMYLLSFAHFVEIAPLRVGRRMTSADTERLREPCSGLALAARAERLLLGALDRLGSNAYASAALASREITPLVKGLYVEQYHVTDRFVEILGPLLSRRLKRNLRARLFQYFQEEYGHEAFELATCVALGMNEAEVRASVPLPLTALYIDAYTVLAHRLPTAFFTSIMVTEGLRDQHSPVHEHLAALVESALHAGDIVAKHGETNDELNHPSLSRLFLADVAHVSAAEQRYSLEAALFMLEVNMRQLESVAFFYGDQTQLQFHGLRDGRRPLEI
;
A
#
# COMPACT_ATOMS: atom_id res chain seq x y z
N MET A 1 11.72 14.32 -24.53
CA MET A 1 11.37 14.67 -23.14
C MET A 1 10.88 16.10 -23.18
N GLU A 2 9.57 16.28 -23.12
CA GLU A 2 8.95 17.60 -23.17
C GLU A 2 9.26 18.36 -21.87
N ARG A 3 9.37 19.69 -21.95
CA ARG A 3 9.68 20.55 -20.80
C ARG A 3 8.48 20.57 -19.84
N TRP A 4 8.74 20.54 -18.54
CA TRP A 4 7.75 20.92 -17.54
C TRP A 4 7.56 22.44 -17.65
N ASP A 5 6.35 22.90 -17.90
CA ASP A 5 5.97 24.30 -18.12
C ASP A 5 4.62 24.52 -17.43
N ILE A 6 4.28 25.78 -17.14
CA ILE A 6 3.10 26.17 -16.37
C ILE A 6 1.79 25.69 -16.99
N ASP A 7 1.76 25.50 -18.31
CA ASP A 7 0.59 25.03 -19.05
C ASP A 7 0.27 23.54 -18.79
N ARG A 8 1.10 22.82 -18.00
CA ARG A 8 0.87 21.41 -17.63
C ARG A 8 0.12 21.20 -16.33
N TYR A 9 0.03 22.21 -15.47
CA TYR A 9 -0.74 22.13 -14.25
C TYR A 9 -2.24 22.01 -14.60
N ARG A 10 -2.93 21.04 -14.00
CA ARG A 10 -4.37 20.83 -14.19
C ARG A 10 -5.20 21.70 -13.26
N ARG A 11 -4.68 21.96 -12.06
CA ARG A 11 -5.26 22.71 -10.94
C ARG A 11 -4.13 23.44 -10.17
N PRO A 12 -3.44 24.39 -10.83
CA PRO A 12 -2.35 25.13 -10.22
C PRO A 12 -2.86 26.00 -9.06
N ALA A 13 -2.09 26.12 -7.98
CA ALA A 13 -2.27 27.15 -6.99
C ALA A 13 -0.92 27.72 -6.56
N LEU A 14 -0.90 29.01 -6.21
CA LEU A 14 0.22 29.60 -5.50
C LEU A 14 0.31 28.93 -4.11
N VAL A 15 1.50 28.45 -3.77
CA VAL A 15 1.81 27.87 -2.47
C VAL A 15 1.33 28.82 -1.37
N PRO A 16 0.71 28.30 -0.29
CA PRO A 16 0.24 29.09 0.83
C PRO A 16 1.29 30.10 1.32
N CYS A 17 1.03 31.40 1.15
CA CYS A 17 1.96 32.44 1.55
C CYS A 17 1.25 33.65 2.16
N GLU A 18 1.90 34.36 3.07
CA GLU A 18 1.40 35.66 3.51
C GLU A 18 1.67 36.72 2.43
N VAL A 19 0.71 37.60 2.21
CA VAL A 19 0.87 38.76 1.32
C VAL A 19 0.98 40.00 2.18
N SER A 20 2.12 40.69 2.09
CA SER A 20 2.35 41.93 2.81
C SER A 20 2.75 43.07 1.87
N ALA A 21 2.34 44.28 2.22
CA ALA A 21 2.65 45.47 1.44
C ALA A 21 4.04 46.00 1.83
N GLY A 22 5.00 45.92 0.91
CA GLY A 22 6.29 46.56 1.03
C GLY A 22 6.26 48.05 0.65
N ILE A 23 7.39 48.75 0.84
CA ILE A 23 7.53 50.19 0.54
C ILE A 23 7.51 50.44 -0.99
N GLU A 24 8.05 49.52 -1.79
CA GLU A 24 8.17 49.66 -3.27
C GLU A 24 7.49 48.51 -4.06
N GLY A 25 6.83 47.55 -3.39
CA GLY A 25 6.30 46.35 -4.04
C GLY A 25 5.38 45.51 -3.15
N LEU A 26 5.20 44.24 -3.54
CA LEU A 26 4.44 43.23 -2.79
C LEU A 26 5.39 42.15 -2.31
N THR A 27 5.37 41.79 -1.03
CA THR A 27 6.16 40.68 -0.50
C THR A 27 5.25 39.49 -0.28
N ILE A 28 5.64 38.32 -0.81
CA ILE A 28 4.92 37.06 -0.65
C ILE A 28 5.79 36.03 0.06
N GLY A 29 5.27 35.36 1.09
CA GLY A 29 6.00 34.32 1.83
C GLY A 29 6.12 34.62 3.32
N LEU A 30 6.86 33.76 4.04
CA LEU A 30 7.03 33.82 5.49
C LEU A 30 8.52 33.83 5.84
N GLY A 31 8.92 34.74 6.73
CA GLY A 31 10.29 34.79 7.26
C GLY A 31 11.36 35.01 6.19
N ASP A 32 12.43 34.22 6.26
CA ASP A 32 13.59 34.33 5.36
C ASP A 32 13.29 33.84 3.92
N ASP A 33 12.18 33.13 3.71
CA ASP A 33 11.74 32.63 2.40
C ASP A 33 10.80 33.61 1.66
N ALA A 34 10.62 34.82 2.20
CA ALA A 34 9.80 35.84 1.58
C ALA A 34 10.43 36.38 0.28
N VAL A 35 9.61 36.50 -0.75
CA VAL A 35 9.99 36.99 -2.09
C VAL A 35 9.35 38.34 -2.35
N ASP A 36 10.18 39.32 -2.70
CA ASP A 36 9.72 40.65 -3.12
C ASP A 36 9.37 40.66 -4.61
N LEU A 37 8.10 40.92 -4.89
CA LEU A 37 7.60 41.16 -6.24
C LEU A 37 7.72 42.66 -6.56
N SER A 38 8.47 42.95 -7.63
CA SER A 38 8.54 44.27 -8.25
C SER A 38 7.81 44.27 -9.57
N PHE A 39 7.08 45.35 -9.86
CA PHE A 39 6.25 45.46 -11.06
C PHE A 39 6.16 46.91 -11.51
N GLU A 40 6.17 47.13 -12.83
CA GLU A 40 6.05 48.44 -13.45
C GLU A 40 4.74 48.52 -14.25
N GLY A 41 4.04 49.64 -14.14
CA GLY A 41 2.83 49.91 -14.94
C GLY A 41 1.55 49.21 -14.50
N VAL A 42 1.56 48.51 -13.35
CA VAL A 42 0.39 47.86 -12.73
C VAL A 42 0.27 48.31 -11.28
N GLY A 43 -0.95 48.51 -10.79
CA GLY A 43 -1.18 48.93 -9.39
C GLY A 43 -0.86 47.80 -8.40
N ARG A 44 -0.23 48.13 -7.27
CA ARG A 44 0.10 47.16 -6.22
C ARG A 44 -1.12 46.36 -5.75
N ASP A 45 -2.24 47.03 -5.55
CA ASP A 45 -3.45 46.37 -5.05
C ASP A 45 -4.03 45.39 -6.11
N GLU A 46 -3.87 45.70 -7.41
CA GLU A 46 -4.23 44.78 -8.50
C GLU A 46 -3.34 43.54 -8.50
N VAL A 47 -2.02 43.71 -8.28
CA VAL A 47 -1.09 42.58 -8.14
C VAL A 47 -1.42 41.74 -6.90
N ALA A 48 -1.73 42.38 -5.77
CA ALA A 48 -2.13 41.70 -4.53
C ALA A 48 -3.40 40.85 -4.73
N ASP A 49 -4.40 41.40 -5.42
CA ASP A 49 -5.64 40.70 -5.73
C ASP A 49 -5.41 39.51 -6.66
N VAL A 50 -4.54 39.64 -7.67
CA VAL A 50 -4.16 38.54 -8.56
C VAL A 50 -3.41 37.45 -7.79
N VAL A 51 -2.41 37.81 -6.98
CA VAL A 51 -1.66 36.86 -6.13
C VAL A 51 -2.60 36.09 -5.20
N THR A 52 -3.53 36.79 -4.54
CA THR A 52 -4.52 36.17 -3.64
C THR A 52 -5.45 35.21 -4.41
N GLN A 53 -5.83 35.56 -5.64
CA GLN A 53 -6.61 34.66 -6.49
C GLN A 53 -5.81 33.45 -6.95
N LEU A 54 -4.52 33.61 -7.27
CA LEU A 54 -3.65 32.52 -7.67
C LEU A 54 -3.48 31.46 -6.57
N MET A 55 -3.64 31.81 -5.29
CA MET A 55 -3.66 30.84 -4.18
C MET A 55 -4.84 29.86 -4.23
N ARG A 56 -5.84 30.10 -5.08
CA ARG A 56 -7.02 29.25 -5.24
C ARG A 56 -7.02 28.63 -6.62
N PRO A 57 -6.98 27.29 -6.74
CA PRO A 57 -6.90 26.61 -8.04
C PRO A 57 -8.16 26.81 -8.89
N SER A 58 -9.29 27.12 -8.26
CA SER A 58 -10.57 27.41 -8.92
C SER A 58 -10.74 28.89 -9.32
N SER A 59 -9.71 29.73 -9.20
CA SER A 59 -9.84 31.15 -9.52
C SER A 59 -10.02 31.42 -11.02
N ASP A 60 -10.74 32.49 -11.33
CA ASP A 60 -10.94 32.95 -12.72
C ASP A 60 -9.60 33.30 -13.40
N VAL A 61 -8.58 33.69 -12.63
CA VAL A 61 -7.24 34.01 -13.15
C VAL A 61 -6.59 32.77 -13.79
N TRP A 62 -6.67 31.61 -13.14
CA TRP A 62 -6.14 30.36 -13.70
C TRP A 62 -6.90 29.90 -14.93
N THR A 63 -8.24 30.00 -14.89
CA THR A 63 -9.10 29.69 -16.04
C THR A 63 -8.71 30.54 -17.25
N ARG A 64 -8.59 31.86 -17.06
CA ARG A 64 -8.21 32.80 -18.12
C ARG A 64 -6.76 32.66 -18.57
N LEU A 65 -5.84 32.24 -17.72
CA LEU A 65 -4.46 31.93 -18.10
C LEU A 65 -4.43 30.75 -19.07
N ASN A 66 -5.14 29.66 -18.77
CA ASN A 66 -5.24 28.47 -19.63
C ASN A 66 -5.92 28.78 -20.96
N GLU A 67 -6.90 29.68 -20.97
CA GLU A 67 -7.58 30.14 -22.19
C GLU A 67 -6.77 31.17 -23.00
N GLY A 68 -5.63 31.63 -22.49
CA GLY A 68 -4.82 32.69 -23.12
C GLY A 68 -5.48 34.08 -23.08
N ALA A 69 -6.45 34.28 -22.18
CA ALA A 69 -7.28 35.48 -22.08
C ALA A 69 -6.84 36.46 -20.95
N CYS A 70 -5.70 36.19 -20.32
CA CYS A 70 -5.11 37.05 -19.29
C CYS A 70 -4.18 38.14 -19.87
N PRO A 71 -4.06 39.31 -19.22
CA PRO A 71 -3.00 40.28 -19.51
C PRO A 71 -1.60 39.64 -19.50
N ALA A 72 -0.73 40.09 -20.39
CA ALA A 72 0.62 39.53 -20.55
C ALA A 72 1.47 39.58 -19.27
N TRP A 73 1.24 40.58 -18.41
CA TRP A 73 1.94 40.71 -17.13
C TRP A 73 1.57 39.59 -16.15
N ILE A 74 0.31 39.12 -16.15
CA ILE A 74 -0.12 38.01 -15.29
C ILE A 74 0.59 36.72 -15.73
N ARG A 75 0.67 36.44 -17.03
CA ARG A 75 1.40 35.26 -17.54
C ARG A 75 2.88 35.33 -17.22
N THR A 76 3.48 36.53 -17.28
CA THR A 76 4.89 36.73 -16.92
C THR A 76 5.11 36.49 -15.44
N LEU A 77 4.22 37.03 -14.60
CA LEU A 77 4.24 36.80 -13.15
C LEU A 77 4.14 35.31 -12.83
N THR A 78 3.18 34.59 -13.40
CA THR A 78 2.99 33.17 -13.09
C THR A 78 4.17 32.30 -13.55
N VAL A 79 4.77 32.57 -14.71
CA VAL A 79 6.01 31.88 -15.14
C VAL A 79 7.17 32.15 -14.17
N GLN A 80 7.28 33.37 -13.61
CA GLN A 80 8.30 33.70 -12.61
C GLN A 80 8.03 33.00 -11.29
N LEU A 81 6.77 32.95 -10.84
CA LEU A 81 6.37 32.22 -9.63
C LEU A 81 6.63 30.71 -9.77
N ASP A 82 6.37 30.13 -10.95
CA ASP A 82 6.67 28.73 -11.26
C ASP A 82 8.18 28.46 -11.26
N ALA A 83 8.97 29.36 -11.85
CA ALA A 83 10.43 29.27 -11.83
C ALA A 83 11.04 29.37 -10.42
N LEU A 84 10.30 29.96 -9.47
CA LEU A 84 10.64 30.02 -8.05
C LEU A 84 10.05 28.84 -7.24
N SER A 85 9.40 27.88 -7.89
CA SER A 85 8.71 26.74 -7.27
C SER A 85 7.60 27.17 -6.29
N LEU A 86 6.94 28.29 -6.56
CA LEU A 86 5.84 28.80 -5.75
C LEU A 86 4.48 28.37 -6.28
N ILE A 87 4.40 27.57 -7.34
CA ILE A 87 3.14 27.02 -7.86
C ILE A 87 3.12 25.50 -7.67
N GLU A 88 2.06 25.02 -7.01
CA GLU A 88 1.79 23.60 -6.77
C GLU A 88 0.53 23.13 -7.51
N GLU A 89 0.37 21.81 -7.64
CA GLU A 89 -0.85 21.18 -8.14
C GLU A 89 -1.72 20.79 -6.94
N THR A 90 -2.89 21.42 -6.77
CA THR A 90 -3.75 21.19 -5.59
C THR A 90 -5.22 21.45 -5.90
N ASP A 91 -6.11 20.80 -5.15
CA ASP A 91 -7.57 21.00 -5.27
C ASP A 91 -8.08 22.17 -4.42
N SER A 92 -7.31 22.64 -3.44
CA SER A 92 -7.82 23.52 -2.38
C SER A 92 -6.86 24.59 -1.83
N GLY A 93 -5.58 24.63 -2.20
CA GLY A 93 -4.64 25.70 -1.78
C GLY A 93 -4.37 25.71 -0.26
N ILE A 94 -4.20 26.88 0.38
CA ILE A 94 -3.88 27.03 1.83
C ILE A 94 -4.89 26.37 2.79
N ASP A 95 -6.16 26.29 2.38
CA ASP A 95 -7.19 25.63 3.17
C ASP A 95 -7.03 24.09 3.19
N SER A 96 -6.27 23.53 2.24
CA SER A 96 -6.01 22.08 2.12
C SER A 96 -5.11 21.56 3.24
N VAL A 97 -3.97 22.19 3.50
CA VAL A 97 -2.93 21.68 4.42
C VAL A 97 -3.47 21.53 5.84
N THR A 98 -4.24 22.51 6.31
CA THR A 98 -4.86 22.45 7.64
C THR A 98 -6.00 21.44 7.67
N SER A 99 -6.78 21.33 6.59
CA SER A 99 -7.89 20.37 6.48
C SER A 99 -7.40 18.92 6.43
N ASP A 100 -6.33 18.64 5.68
CA ASP A 100 -5.76 17.31 5.52
C ASP A 100 -5.10 16.82 6.81
N ALA A 101 -4.37 17.69 7.52
CA ALA A 101 -3.87 17.40 8.86
C ALA A 101 -5.00 17.08 9.84
N GLN A 102 -6.07 17.89 9.85
CA GLN A 102 -7.25 17.63 10.71
C GLN A 102 -7.93 16.30 10.34
N ARG A 103 -8.01 15.99 9.05
CA ARG A 103 -8.60 14.74 8.54
C ARG A 103 -7.76 13.52 8.92
N ALA A 104 -6.45 13.58 8.73
CA ALA A 104 -5.52 12.53 9.15
C ALA A 104 -5.63 12.26 10.65
N MET A 105 -5.66 13.31 11.47
CA MET A 105 -5.87 13.18 12.91
C MET A 105 -7.25 12.61 13.27
N ALA A 106 -8.31 12.96 12.52
CA ALA A 106 -9.64 12.40 12.72
C ALA A 106 -9.66 10.89 12.43
N LEU A 107 -9.05 10.45 11.33
CA LEU A 107 -8.90 9.03 10.99
C LEU A 107 -8.18 8.25 12.10
N CYS A 108 -7.05 8.77 12.60
CA CYS A 108 -6.32 8.16 13.71
C CYS A 108 -7.21 8.02 14.96
N ARG A 109 -7.96 9.06 15.33
CA ARG A 109 -8.87 9.01 16.49
C ARG A 109 -10.00 7.99 16.30
N ASP A 110 -10.60 7.93 15.11
CA ASP A 110 -11.70 7.02 14.81
C ASP A 110 -11.26 5.56 14.88
N VAL A 111 -10.10 5.25 14.30
CA VAL A 111 -9.51 3.91 14.37
C VAL A 111 -9.11 3.55 15.80
N ALA A 112 -8.50 4.49 16.54
CA ALA A 112 -8.15 4.26 17.95
C ALA A 112 -9.38 3.97 18.81
N LYS A 113 -10.46 4.73 18.63
CA LYS A 113 -11.73 4.52 19.35
C LYS A 113 -12.32 3.13 19.06
N ARG A 114 -12.30 2.69 17.80
CA ARG A 114 -12.75 1.34 17.40
C ARG A 114 -11.91 0.26 18.07
N LEU A 115 -10.60 0.36 17.95
CA LEU A 115 -9.68 -0.62 18.53
C LEU A 115 -9.77 -0.64 20.07
N ALA A 116 -9.88 0.52 20.71
CA ALA A 116 -10.08 0.63 22.15
C ALA A 116 -11.38 -0.03 22.62
N ALA A 117 -12.47 0.08 21.84
CA ALA A 117 -13.73 -0.60 22.15
C ALA A 117 -13.57 -2.14 22.10
N VAL A 118 -12.77 -2.66 21.17
CA VAL A 118 -12.47 -4.11 21.08
C VAL A 118 -11.58 -4.56 22.25
N VAL A 119 -10.49 -3.83 22.50
CA VAL A 119 -9.55 -4.11 23.60
C VAL A 119 -10.27 -4.04 24.95
N GLY A 120 -11.08 -3.02 25.18
CA GLY A 120 -11.81 -2.79 26.42
C GLY A 120 -12.83 -3.88 26.77
N ARG A 121 -13.33 -4.65 25.78
CA ARG A 121 -14.18 -5.83 26.05
C ARG A 121 -13.40 -6.98 26.69
N ARG A 122 -12.09 -7.10 26.43
CA ARG A 122 -11.24 -8.22 26.87
C ARG A 122 -9.80 -7.77 27.18
N PRO A 123 -9.58 -6.83 28.13
CA PRO A 123 -8.28 -6.18 28.32
C PRO A 123 -7.14 -7.16 28.63
N GLY A 124 -7.39 -8.16 29.48
CA GLY A 124 -6.37 -9.17 29.85
C GLY A 124 -5.89 -10.03 28.67
N MET A 125 -6.69 -10.17 27.61
CA MET A 125 -6.31 -10.91 26.40
C MET A 125 -5.38 -10.09 25.49
N TYR A 126 -5.53 -8.77 25.49
CA TYR A 126 -4.79 -7.87 24.60
C TYR A 126 -3.53 -7.29 25.26
N GLN A 127 -3.43 -7.30 26.59
CA GLN A 127 -2.34 -6.63 27.32
C GLN A 127 -0.94 -7.01 26.80
N GLU A 128 -0.66 -8.29 26.62
CA GLU A 128 0.66 -8.76 26.17
C GLU A 128 0.91 -8.44 24.68
N VAL A 129 -0.12 -8.57 23.85
CA VAL A 129 -0.06 -8.20 22.42
C VAL A 129 0.25 -6.71 22.26
N LEU A 130 -0.47 -5.84 22.98
CA LEU A 130 -0.24 -4.39 22.94
C LEU A 130 1.17 -4.03 23.43
N GLY A 131 1.70 -4.75 24.43
CA GLY A 131 3.08 -4.61 24.88
C GLY A 131 4.10 -4.93 23.79
N VAL A 132 3.91 -6.04 23.06
CA VAL A 132 4.77 -6.42 21.92
C VAL A 132 4.67 -5.40 20.80
N VAL A 133 3.46 -4.96 20.43
CA VAL A 133 3.24 -3.97 19.36
C VAL A 133 3.87 -2.62 19.74
N HIS A 134 3.74 -2.20 21.00
CA HIS A 134 4.41 -1.01 21.50
C HIS A 134 5.93 -1.11 21.38
N GLN A 135 6.51 -2.25 21.76
CA GLN A 135 7.95 -2.50 21.62
C GLN A 135 8.39 -2.49 20.16
N MET A 136 7.60 -3.10 19.27
CA MET A 136 7.85 -3.06 17.83
C MET A 136 7.91 -1.62 17.32
N LEU A 137 6.93 -0.78 17.66
CA LEU A 137 6.84 0.61 17.19
C LEU A 137 7.94 1.53 17.74
N THR A 138 8.50 1.21 18.90
CA THR A 138 9.48 2.06 19.61
C THR A 138 10.94 1.66 19.36
N ASN A 139 11.20 0.39 19.04
CA ASN A 139 12.54 -0.07 18.71
C ASN A 139 12.92 0.34 17.29
N ASP A 140 13.99 1.13 17.10
CA ASP A 140 14.57 1.39 15.76
C ASP A 140 15.42 0.19 15.30
N ASP A 141 14.78 -0.96 15.13
CA ASP A 141 15.43 -2.15 14.60
C ASP A 141 15.44 -2.04 13.07
N ARG A 142 16.43 -1.31 12.55
CA ARG A 142 16.79 -1.34 11.13
C ARG A 142 17.47 -2.67 10.90
N ASP A 143 16.64 -3.64 10.57
CA ASP A 143 16.95 -5.05 10.42
C ASP A 143 18.01 -5.25 9.30
N THR A 144 19.29 -5.17 9.67
CA THR A 144 20.43 -5.09 8.74
C THR A 144 21.13 -6.43 8.48
N THR A 145 20.62 -7.52 9.06
CA THR A 145 21.23 -8.86 8.91
C THR A 145 20.19 -9.89 8.47
N PRO A 146 20.54 -10.92 7.66
CA PRO A 146 19.68 -12.07 7.41
C PRO A 146 19.45 -12.88 8.70
N GLY A 147 18.60 -12.35 9.58
CA GLY A 147 18.18 -12.96 10.84
C GLY A 147 17.14 -14.07 10.65
N ALA A 148 16.67 -14.60 11.78
CA ALA A 148 15.53 -15.50 11.80
C ALA A 148 14.28 -14.82 11.19
N PHE A 149 13.37 -15.62 10.65
CA PHE A 149 12.09 -15.09 10.19
C PHE A 149 11.32 -14.53 11.42
N PRO A 150 10.70 -13.34 11.32
CA PRO A 150 10.09 -12.69 12.47
C PRO A 150 9.06 -13.61 13.13
N PHE A 151 9.07 -13.69 14.46
CA PHE A 151 8.17 -14.55 15.25
C PHE A 151 8.16 -16.04 14.87
N SER A 152 9.16 -16.58 14.15
CA SER A 152 9.20 -18.03 13.83
C SER A 152 9.96 -18.85 14.88
N GLY A 153 10.86 -18.23 15.64
CA GLY A 153 11.75 -18.89 16.58
C GLY A 153 11.15 -19.10 17.97
N LYS A 154 11.70 -20.07 18.72
CA LYS A 154 11.35 -20.30 20.14
C LYS A 154 11.62 -19.09 21.04
N GLU A 155 12.53 -18.21 20.63
CA GLU A 155 12.87 -16.96 21.31
C GLU A 155 11.67 -16.01 21.41
N SER A 156 10.70 -16.11 20.49
CA SER A 156 9.45 -15.34 20.52
C SER A 156 8.43 -15.87 21.55
N GLY A 157 8.79 -16.91 22.31
CA GLY A 157 7.98 -17.46 23.39
C GLY A 157 6.57 -17.85 22.92
N GLN A 158 5.56 -17.34 23.61
CA GLN A 158 4.14 -17.60 23.29
C GLN A 158 3.66 -16.97 21.98
N PHE A 159 4.42 -16.03 21.41
CA PHE A 159 4.12 -15.39 20.13
C PHE A 159 4.80 -16.08 18.94
N ALA A 160 5.54 -17.16 19.19
CA ALA A 160 6.08 -17.99 18.11
C ALA A 160 4.92 -18.50 17.23
N GLY A 161 5.00 -18.26 15.92
CA GLY A 161 3.96 -18.57 14.96
C GLY A 161 2.74 -17.65 15.02
N ASN A 162 2.86 -16.41 15.50
CA ASN A 162 1.78 -15.43 15.44
C ASN A 162 1.77 -14.74 14.06
N PHE A 163 0.84 -15.13 13.19
CA PHE A 163 0.70 -14.58 11.83
C PHE A 163 0.39 -13.09 11.86
N ALA A 164 -0.44 -12.63 12.79
CA ALA A 164 -0.84 -11.22 12.86
C ALA A 164 0.34 -10.32 13.26
N LEU A 165 1.14 -10.74 14.25
CA LEU A 165 2.36 -10.02 14.64
C LEU A 165 3.43 -10.06 13.54
N GLN A 166 3.52 -11.16 12.79
CA GLN A 166 4.35 -11.21 11.57
C GLN A 166 3.87 -10.20 10.53
N SER A 167 2.56 -10.14 10.30
CA SER A 167 1.94 -9.19 9.36
C SER A 167 2.25 -7.74 9.75
N LEU A 168 2.05 -7.39 11.02
CA LEU A 168 2.43 -6.08 11.56
C LEU A 168 3.93 -5.81 11.43
N HIS A 169 4.78 -6.82 11.61
CA HIS A 169 6.22 -6.65 11.43
C HIS A 169 6.57 -6.31 9.98
N PHE A 170 5.95 -6.97 8.99
CA PHE A 170 6.16 -6.64 7.58
C PHE A 170 5.65 -5.24 7.23
N GLN A 171 4.44 -4.85 7.67
CA GLN A 171 3.94 -3.50 7.42
C GLN A 171 4.78 -2.43 8.13
N LEU A 172 5.30 -2.73 9.32
CA LEU A 172 6.20 -1.82 10.03
C LEU A 172 7.57 -1.69 9.35
N ALA A 173 8.12 -2.80 8.86
CA ALA A 173 9.35 -2.77 8.07
C ALA A 173 9.15 -1.96 6.78
N TYR A 174 8.00 -2.11 6.11
CA TYR A 174 7.64 -1.30 4.95
C TYR A 174 7.53 0.19 5.32
N ALA A 175 6.74 0.53 6.34
CA ALA A 175 6.53 1.90 6.79
C ALA A 175 7.84 2.61 7.13
N ARG A 176 8.73 1.97 7.90
CA ARG A 176 10.05 2.54 8.24
C ARG A 176 10.90 2.95 7.03
N GLN A 177 10.73 2.24 5.93
CA GLN A 177 11.55 2.43 4.74
C GLN A 177 10.89 3.36 3.72
N ASN A 178 9.57 3.29 3.57
CA ASN A 178 8.85 3.92 2.46
C ASN A 178 7.83 4.98 2.89
N ALA A 179 7.33 4.93 4.14
CA ALA A 179 6.35 5.88 4.67
C ALA A 179 6.50 6.04 6.20
N PRO A 180 7.60 6.63 6.70
CA PRO A 180 7.89 6.72 8.14
C PRO A 180 6.80 7.41 8.96
N GLU A 181 6.01 8.27 8.33
CA GLU A 181 4.88 8.98 8.90
C GLU A 181 3.81 8.04 9.46
N LEU A 182 3.65 6.85 8.87
CA LEU A 182 2.75 5.80 9.36
C LEU A 182 3.14 5.30 10.76
N VAL A 183 4.44 5.27 11.07
CA VAL A 183 4.91 4.84 12.39
C VAL A 183 4.37 5.79 13.46
N PHE A 184 4.38 7.10 13.20
CA PHE A 184 3.83 8.10 14.11
C PHE A 184 2.31 7.98 14.22
N ALA A 185 1.61 7.74 13.11
CA ALA A 185 0.17 7.52 13.11
C ALA A 185 -0.22 6.30 13.97
N TRP A 186 0.47 5.17 13.84
CA TRP A 186 0.22 3.97 14.64
C TRP A 186 0.60 4.15 16.12
N GLN A 187 1.69 4.86 16.41
CA GLN A 187 2.05 5.23 17.78
C GLN A 187 0.95 6.07 18.44
N HIS A 188 0.37 7.03 17.72
CA HIS A 188 -0.75 7.83 18.21
C HIS A 188 -2.01 7.00 18.46
N VAL A 189 -2.38 6.13 17.50
CA VAL A 189 -3.51 5.20 17.66
C VAL A 189 -3.32 4.34 18.91
N LEU A 190 -2.14 3.76 19.09
CA LEU A 190 -1.84 2.89 20.22
C LEU A 190 -1.84 3.65 21.56
N GLY A 191 -1.31 4.88 21.57
CA GLY A 191 -1.34 5.75 22.75
C GLY A 191 -2.77 6.10 23.20
N GLU A 192 -3.66 6.39 22.24
CA GLU A 192 -5.07 6.63 22.49
C GLU A 192 -5.78 5.37 23.01
N VAL A 193 -5.49 4.20 22.44
CA VAL A 193 -6.00 2.91 22.92
C VAL A 193 -5.60 2.65 24.37
N PHE A 194 -4.33 2.90 24.72
CA PHE A 194 -3.85 2.77 26.10
C PHE A 194 -4.57 3.73 27.06
N ARG A 195 -4.78 4.98 26.65
CA ARG A 195 -5.49 6.00 27.43
C ARG A 195 -6.94 5.58 27.70
N GLN A 196 -7.65 5.09 26.69
CA GLN A 196 -9.03 4.63 26.84
C GLN A 196 -9.16 3.30 27.60
N ALA A 197 -8.17 2.41 27.47
CA ALA A 197 -8.14 1.13 28.19
C ALA A 197 -7.60 1.23 29.63
N GLY A 198 -7.16 2.41 30.07
CA GLY A 198 -6.61 2.64 31.42
C GLY A 198 -5.30 1.88 31.70
N SER A 199 -4.56 1.52 30.65
CA SER A 199 -3.33 0.73 30.73
C SER A 199 -2.18 1.51 30.11
N HIS A 200 -1.34 2.17 30.91
CA HIS A 200 -0.19 2.90 30.39
C HIS A 200 1.10 2.07 30.54
N PRO A 201 1.84 1.82 29.46
CA PRO A 201 3.20 1.29 29.59
C PRO A 201 4.08 2.29 30.37
N ALA A 202 5.02 1.80 31.18
CA ALA A 202 5.94 2.65 31.96
C ALA A 202 6.82 3.56 31.08
N THR A 203 6.97 3.20 29.81
CA THR A 203 7.61 3.99 28.74
C THR A 203 6.55 4.58 27.81
N ALA A 204 5.53 5.23 28.37
CA ALA A 204 4.54 5.95 27.58
C ALA A 204 5.26 6.90 26.62
N ILE A 205 4.92 6.81 25.32
CA ILE A 205 5.32 7.80 24.34
C ILE A 205 4.86 9.15 24.92
N PRO A 206 5.76 10.13 25.10
CA PRO A 206 5.36 11.43 25.63
C PRO A 206 4.15 11.95 24.84
N ASP A 207 3.12 12.46 25.53
CA ASP A 207 1.95 13.11 24.89
C ASP A 207 2.41 14.24 23.92
N ASP A 208 3.63 14.71 24.08
CA ASP A 208 4.35 15.68 23.23
C ASP A 208 5.03 15.03 22.01
N ALA A 209 4.46 13.99 21.38
CA ALA A 209 4.76 13.79 19.97
C ALA A 209 4.37 15.11 19.29
N PRO A 210 5.33 15.92 18.78
CA PRO A 210 5.01 17.27 18.35
C PRO A 210 3.86 17.16 17.37
N LEU A 211 2.79 17.95 17.55
CA LEU A 211 1.63 17.98 16.66
C LEU A 211 2.05 17.98 15.17
N GLU A 212 3.20 18.60 14.91
CA GLU A 212 3.96 18.60 13.64
C GLU A 212 4.27 17.21 13.06
N ARG A 213 4.67 16.21 13.86
CA ARG A 213 4.90 14.82 13.39
C ARG A 213 3.62 14.08 13.04
N LEU A 214 2.49 14.50 13.62
CA LEU A 214 1.17 13.99 13.24
C LEU A 214 0.67 14.70 11.98
N HIS A 215 0.99 15.98 11.83
CA HIS A 215 0.71 16.72 10.60
C HIS A 215 1.47 16.15 9.40
N SER A 216 2.67 15.59 9.60
CA SER A 216 3.39 14.94 8.49
C SER A 216 2.63 13.73 7.94
N ALA A 217 1.75 13.06 8.69
CA ALA A 217 0.91 11.99 8.14
C ALA A 217 -0.07 12.49 7.05
N ALA A 218 -0.34 13.79 6.98
CA ALA A 218 -1.13 14.40 5.90
C ALA A 218 -0.38 14.50 4.56
N SER A 219 0.93 14.22 4.53
CA SER A 219 1.67 14.10 3.27
C SER A 219 1.41 12.79 2.53
N LEU A 220 0.83 11.80 3.23
CA LEU A 220 0.45 10.52 2.64
C LEU A 220 -0.87 10.66 1.88
N ASP A 221 -1.06 9.82 0.87
CA ASP A 221 -2.36 9.71 0.21
C ASP A 221 -3.45 9.36 1.25
N PRO A 222 -4.61 10.05 1.28
CA PRO A 222 -5.64 9.81 2.28
C PRO A 222 -6.26 8.40 2.24
N VAL A 223 -6.26 7.72 1.09
CA VAL A 223 -6.69 6.32 0.97
C VAL A 223 -5.64 5.40 1.58
N ASP A 224 -4.35 5.64 1.30
CA ASP A 224 -3.26 4.87 1.90
C ASP A 224 -3.21 5.02 3.42
N LEU A 225 -3.34 6.24 3.94
CA LEU A 225 -3.38 6.46 5.38
C LEU A 225 -4.54 5.66 6.02
N GLU A 226 -5.73 5.73 5.42
CA GLU A 226 -6.91 4.98 5.89
C GLU A 226 -6.67 3.47 5.84
N MET A 227 -6.09 2.96 4.74
CA MET A 227 -5.70 1.55 4.56
C MET A 227 -4.75 1.08 5.67
N TYR A 228 -3.67 1.81 5.92
CA TYR A 228 -2.65 1.41 6.90
C TYR A 228 -3.16 1.49 8.34
N LEU A 229 -4.02 2.46 8.66
CA LEU A 229 -4.66 2.54 9.98
C LEU A 229 -5.62 1.37 10.21
N LEU A 230 -6.45 1.02 9.22
CA LEU A 230 -7.35 -0.13 9.28
C LEU A 230 -6.59 -1.46 9.35
N SER A 231 -5.51 -1.59 8.59
CA SER A 231 -4.64 -2.79 8.63
C SER A 231 -3.99 -2.96 10.00
N PHE A 232 -3.48 -1.88 10.59
CA PHE A 232 -2.92 -1.91 11.92
C PHE A 232 -3.95 -2.36 12.96
N ALA A 233 -5.14 -1.77 12.96
CA ALA A 233 -6.20 -2.18 13.88
C ALA A 233 -6.61 -3.65 13.68
N HIS A 234 -6.78 -4.09 12.44
CA HIS A 234 -7.13 -5.47 12.09
C HIS A 234 -6.12 -6.47 12.67
N PHE A 235 -4.82 -6.27 12.42
CA PHE A 235 -3.81 -7.22 12.89
C PHE A 235 -3.61 -7.18 14.42
N VAL A 236 -3.76 -6.01 15.06
CA VAL A 236 -3.78 -5.95 16.54
C VAL A 236 -4.98 -6.72 17.10
N GLU A 237 -6.15 -6.60 16.47
CA GLU A 237 -7.38 -7.27 16.87
C GLU A 237 -7.29 -8.80 16.75
N ILE A 238 -6.77 -9.33 15.65
CA ILE A 238 -6.68 -10.80 15.47
C ILE A 238 -5.50 -11.44 16.19
N ALA A 239 -4.48 -10.67 16.59
CA ALA A 239 -3.24 -11.21 17.17
C ALA A 239 -3.40 -12.16 18.37
N PRO A 240 -4.28 -11.91 19.36
CA PRO A 240 -4.49 -12.87 20.45
C PRO A 240 -5.45 -14.01 20.09
N LEU A 241 -6.14 -13.93 18.96
CA LEU A 241 -7.16 -14.90 18.55
C LEU A 241 -6.53 -16.13 17.89
N ARG A 242 -7.30 -17.23 17.81
CA ARG A 242 -6.88 -18.43 17.07
C ARG A 242 -6.61 -18.12 15.60
N VAL A 243 -7.42 -17.25 15.00
CA VAL A 243 -7.25 -16.80 13.62
C VAL A 243 -5.93 -16.04 13.42
N GLY A 244 -5.35 -15.42 14.46
CA GLY A 244 -4.05 -14.75 14.39
C GLY A 244 -2.83 -15.69 14.39
N ARG A 245 -3.01 -17.02 14.47
CA ARG A 245 -1.90 -17.99 14.48
C ARG A 245 -1.58 -18.51 13.08
N ARG A 246 -0.31 -18.78 12.81
CA ARG A 246 0.17 -19.39 11.57
C ARG A 246 -0.47 -20.75 11.32
N MET A 247 -0.89 -20.98 10.08
CA MET A 247 -1.38 -22.25 9.56
C MET A 247 -0.29 -23.03 8.84
N THR A 248 0.77 -22.34 8.41
CA THR A 248 1.91 -22.90 7.71
C THR A 248 3.17 -22.90 8.56
N SER A 249 4.00 -23.92 8.39
CA SER A 249 5.34 -24.00 8.98
C SER A 249 6.23 -24.98 8.20
N ALA A 250 7.54 -24.83 8.34
CA ALA A 250 8.51 -25.76 7.78
C ALA A 250 9.58 -26.13 8.82
N ASP A 251 10.04 -27.39 8.79
CA ASP A 251 11.29 -27.75 9.45
C ASP A 251 12.46 -27.28 8.58
N THR A 252 12.83 -26.02 8.78
CA THR A 252 13.95 -25.37 8.10
C THR A 252 15.27 -25.53 8.87
N GLU A 253 15.25 -25.93 10.15
CA GLU A 253 16.45 -26.13 10.99
C GLU A 253 17.39 -27.22 10.47
N ARG A 254 16.85 -28.21 9.74
CA ARG A 254 17.64 -29.26 9.07
C ARG A 254 18.52 -28.73 7.92
N LEU A 255 18.27 -27.52 7.43
CA LEU A 255 19.06 -26.91 6.36
C LEU A 255 20.33 -26.31 6.95
N ARG A 256 21.45 -27.02 6.81
CA ARG A 256 22.77 -26.65 7.37
C ARG A 256 23.81 -26.30 6.33
N GLU A 257 23.69 -26.88 5.13
CA GLU A 257 24.64 -26.67 4.04
C GLU A 257 24.13 -25.62 3.04
N PRO A 258 25.02 -24.83 2.42
CA PRO A 258 24.66 -23.94 1.33
C PRO A 258 24.14 -24.72 0.11
N CYS A 259 23.41 -24.05 -0.77
CA CYS A 259 22.91 -24.63 -2.02
C CYS A 259 22.95 -23.61 -3.17
N SER A 260 22.64 -24.06 -4.39
CA SER A 260 22.41 -23.16 -5.52
C SER A 260 20.99 -22.59 -5.50
N GLY A 261 20.75 -21.49 -6.20
CA GLY A 261 19.41 -20.93 -6.34
C GLY A 261 18.40 -21.92 -6.94
N LEU A 262 18.81 -22.72 -7.93
CA LEU A 262 17.94 -23.77 -8.49
C LEU A 262 17.56 -24.85 -7.46
N ALA A 263 18.48 -25.21 -6.57
CA ALA A 263 18.18 -26.14 -5.49
C ALA A 263 17.21 -25.52 -4.47
N LEU A 264 17.32 -24.22 -4.20
CA LEU A 264 16.34 -23.47 -3.40
C LEU A 264 14.96 -23.45 -4.08
N ALA A 265 14.89 -23.13 -5.38
CA ALA A 265 13.64 -23.10 -6.15
C ALA A 265 12.89 -24.44 -6.04
N ALA A 266 13.58 -25.54 -6.32
CA ALA A 266 13.00 -26.88 -6.24
C ALA A 266 12.54 -27.26 -4.81
N ARG A 267 13.20 -26.74 -3.77
CA ARG A 267 12.76 -26.93 -2.38
C ARG A 267 11.52 -26.10 -2.06
N ALA A 268 11.46 -24.84 -2.51
CA ALA A 268 10.31 -23.97 -2.35
C ALA A 268 9.06 -24.56 -3.01
N GLU A 269 9.17 -25.04 -4.25
CA GLU A 269 8.06 -25.67 -4.98
C GLU A 269 7.49 -26.88 -4.23
N ARG A 270 8.35 -27.82 -3.81
CA ARG A 270 7.90 -28.98 -3.03
C ARG A 270 7.26 -28.58 -1.70
N LEU A 271 7.78 -27.53 -1.08
CA LEU A 271 7.27 -27.03 0.18
C LEU A 271 5.88 -26.40 0.01
N LEU A 272 5.72 -25.55 -1.00
CA LEU A 272 4.48 -24.84 -1.32
C LEU A 272 3.38 -25.82 -1.77
N LEU A 273 3.70 -26.77 -2.67
CA LEU A 273 2.76 -27.83 -3.07
C LEU A 273 2.28 -28.63 -1.86
N GLY A 274 3.21 -29.11 -1.02
CA GLY A 274 2.84 -29.85 0.18
C GLY A 274 2.06 -29.01 1.20
N ALA A 275 2.23 -27.69 1.22
CA ALA A 275 1.47 -26.79 2.07
C ALA A 275 0.05 -26.55 1.52
N LEU A 276 -0.09 -26.31 0.21
CA LEU A 276 -1.37 -26.21 -0.48
C LEU A 276 -2.22 -27.47 -0.24
N ASP A 277 -1.65 -28.66 -0.39
CA ASP A 277 -2.34 -29.93 -0.13
C ASP A 277 -2.88 -30.04 1.30
N ARG A 278 -2.15 -29.50 2.28
CA ARG A 278 -2.56 -29.52 3.70
C ARG A 278 -3.61 -28.47 4.03
N LEU A 279 -3.53 -27.29 3.40
CA LEU A 279 -4.47 -26.19 3.61
C LEU A 279 -5.82 -26.49 2.94
N GLY A 280 -5.79 -27.16 1.78
CA GLY A 280 -6.99 -27.46 1.01
C GLY A 280 -7.63 -26.23 0.37
N SER A 281 -8.91 -26.36 -0.01
CA SER A 281 -9.69 -25.27 -0.59
C SER A 281 -10.08 -24.23 0.48
N ASN A 282 -10.09 -22.96 0.11
CA ASN A 282 -10.57 -21.87 0.97
C ASN A 282 -12.05 -21.52 0.72
N ALA A 283 -12.60 -20.67 1.59
CA ALA A 283 -14.00 -20.24 1.52
C ALA A 283 -14.32 -19.50 0.21
N TYR A 284 -13.39 -18.67 -0.28
CA TYR A 284 -13.55 -17.96 -1.54
C TYR A 284 -13.66 -18.90 -2.72
N ALA A 285 -12.69 -19.82 -2.89
CA ALA A 285 -12.66 -20.78 -3.98
C ALA A 285 -13.97 -21.59 -4.04
N SER A 286 -14.45 -22.02 -2.87
CA SER A 286 -15.70 -22.78 -2.75
C SER A 286 -16.92 -21.94 -3.18
N ALA A 287 -17.01 -20.69 -2.75
CA ALA A 287 -18.11 -19.79 -3.08
C ALA A 287 -18.06 -19.29 -4.54
N ALA A 288 -16.85 -19.02 -5.06
CA ALA A 288 -16.62 -18.62 -6.44
C ALA A 288 -17.03 -19.73 -7.42
N LEU A 289 -16.61 -20.98 -7.18
CA LEU A 289 -17.01 -22.13 -8.00
C LEU A 289 -18.52 -22.43 -7.93
N ALA A 290 -19.19 -22.06 -6.83
CA ALA A 290 -20.64 -22.18 -6.71
C ALA A 290 -21.41 -21.03 -7.40
N SER A 291 -20.73 -19.91 -7.71
CA SER A 291 -21.35 -18.73 -8.30
C SER A 291 -21.73 -18.99 -9.77
N ARG A 292 -22.96 -18.64 -10.14
CA ARG A 292 -23.49 -18.81 -11.51
C ARG A 292 -23.73 -17.49 -12.23
N GLU A 293 -23.53 -16.38 -11.53
CA GLU A 293 -23.75 -15.02 -12.00
C GLU A 293 -22.71 -14.10 -11.35
N ILE A 294 -22.54 -12.90 -11.91
CA ILE A 294 -21.64 -11.88 -11.37
C ILE A 294 -22.25 -11.32 -10.08
N THR A 295 -21.76 -11.80 -8.94
CA THR A 295 -22.15 -11.35 -7.60
C THR A 295 -21.16 -10.31 -7.04
N PRO A 296 -21.49 -9.61 -5.94
CA PRO A 296 -20.52 -8.79 -5.21
C PRO A 296 -19.25 -9.53 -4.80
N LEU A 297 -19.31 -10.84 -4.53
CA LEU A 297 -18.13 -11.68 -4.29
C LEU A 297 -17.16 -11.68 -5.47
N VAL A 298 -17.68 -11.84 -6.68
CA VAL A 298 -16.87 -11.84 -7.92
C VAL A 298 -16.30 -10.44 -8.15
N LYS A 299 -17.14 -9.40 -8.06
CA LYS A 299 -16.72 -8.00 -8.23
C LYS A 299 -15.65 -7.60 -7.20
N GLY A 300 -15.82 -8.01 -5.95
CA GLY A 300 -14.89 -7.72 -4.86
C GLY A 300 -13.49 -8.28 -5.12
N LEU A 301 -13.36 -9.46 -5.74
CA LEU A 301 -12.04 -9.98 -6.13
C LEU A 301 -11.33 -9.04 -7.11
N TYR A 302 -12.03 -8.58 -8.16
CA TYR A 302 -11.44 -7.67 -9.15
C TYR A 302 -11.07 -6.31 -8.54
N VAL A 303 -11.83 -5.82 -7.55
CA VAL A 303 -11.45 -4.62 -6.79
C VAL A 303 -10.14 -4.84 -6.03
N GLU A 304 -9.98 -5.98 -5.34
CA GLU A 304 -8.72 -6.26 -4.64
C GLU A 304 -7.56 -6.54 -5.62
N GLN A 305 -7.81 -7.15 -6.78
CA GLN A 305 -6.80 -7.35 -7.83
C GLN A 305 -6.34 -6.03 -8.43
N TYR A 306 -7.26 -5.10 -8.68
CA TYR A 306 -6.91 -3.74 -9.09
C TYR A 306 -5.90 -3.12 -8.11
N HIS A 307 -6.19 -3.15 -6.80
CA HIS A 307 -5.27 -2.62 -5.78
C HIS A 307 -3.91 -3.32 -5.74
N VAL A 308 -3.87 -4.62 -6.04
CA VAL A 308 -2.60 -5.34 -6.16
C VAL A 308 -1.83 -4.86 -7.39
N THR A 309 -2.46 -4.80 -8.55
CA THR A 309 -1.82 -4.41 -9.82
C THR A 309 -1.35 -2.95 -9.85
N ASP A 310 -2.14 -2.04 -9.27
CA ASP A 310 -1.83 -0.60 -9.17
C ASP A 310 -0.48 -0.35 -8.48
N ARG A 311 -0.14 -1.21 -7.51
CA ARG A 311 1.10 -1.12 -6.73
C ARG A 311 2.11 -2.22 -7.02
N PHE A 312 1.83 -3.11 -7.98
CA PHE A 312 2.68 -4.28 -8.23
C PHE A 312 4.10 -3.89 -8.62
N VAL A 313 4.23 -2.85 -9.45
CA VAL A 313 5.53 -2.35 -9.90
C VAL A 313 6.42 -1.83 -8.75
N GLU A 314 5.83 -1.40 -7.64
CA GLU A 314 6.56 -0.95 -6.44
C GLU A 314 7.39 -2.09 -5.84
N ILE A 315 6.86 -3.32 -5.90
CA ILE A 315 7.53 -4.52 -5.38
C ILE A 315 8.89 -4.75 -6.06
N LEU A 316 9.00 -4.39 -7.34
CA LEU A 316 10.22 -4.60 -8.14
C LEU A 316 11.25 -3.49 -7.95
N GLY A 317 10.83 -2.28 -7.57
CA GLY A 317 11.70 -1.12 -7.35
C GLY A 317 12.96 -1.42 -6.53
N PRO A 318 12.84 -2.06 -5.34
CA PRO A 318 13.98 -2.45 -4.52
C PRO A 318 15.00 -3.31 -5.26
N LEU A 319 14.55 -4.25 -6.09
CA LEU A 319 15.43 -5.16 -6.85
C LEU A 319 16.13 -4.45 -8.00
N LEU A 320 15.43 -3.54 -8.68
CA LEU A 320 15.98 -2.75 -9.79
C LEU A 320 17.11 -1.80 -9.34
N SER A 321 17.04 -1.35 -8.08
CA SER A 321 18.09 -0.52 -7.46
C SER A 321 19.39 -1.29 -7.15
N ARG A 322 19.31 -2.63 -7.04
CA ARG A 322 20.46 -3.47 -6.67
C ARG A 322 21.43 -3.66 -7.84
N ARG A 323 22.72 -3.81 -7.50
CA ARG A 323 23.80 -4.14 -8.46
C ARG A 323 23.86 -5.65 -8.75
N LEU A 324 22.78 -6.19 -9.30
CA LEU A 324 22.65 -7.61 -9.64
C LEU A 324 23.43 -7.98 -10.90
N LYS A 325 23.65 -9.28 -11.13
CA LYS A 325 24.21 -9.80 -12.39
C LYS A 325 23.40 -9.31 -13.59
N ARG A 326 24.08 -9.07 -14.72
CA ARG A 326 23.46 -8.48 -15.92
C ARG A 326 22.23 -9.24 -16.42
N ASN A 327 22.28 -10.57 -16.47
CA ASN A 327 21.15 -11.39 -16.93
C ASN A 327 19.94 -11.26 -15.99
N LEU A 328 20.17 -11.43 -14.68
CA LEU A 328 19.14 -11.26 -13.66
C LEU A 328 18.52 -9.85 -13.71
N ARG A 329 19.37 -8.82 -13.82
CA ARG A 329 18.92 -7.43 -13.99
C ARG A 329 18.05 -7.27 -15.24
N ALA A 330 18.47 -7.82 -16.39
CA ALA A 330 17.70 -7.72 -17.63
C ALA A 330 16.33 -8.38 -17.50
N ARG A 331 16.23 -9.56 -16.88
CA ARG A 331 14.95 -10.22 -16.63
C ARG A 331 14.04 -9.42 -15.70
N LEU A 332 14.60 -8.80 -14.65
CA LEU A 332 13.81 -7.95 -13.74
C LEU A 332 13.28 -6.69 -14.43
N PHE A 333 14.06 -6.07 -15.32
CA PHE A 333 13.58 -4.95 -16.13
C PHE A 333 12.50 -5.37 -17.12
N GLN A 334 12.65 -6.55 -17.74
CA GLN A 334 11.61 -7.11 -18.59
C GLN A 334 10.32 -7.34 -17.80
N TYR A 335 10.42 -7.98 -16.64
CA TYR A 335 9.25 -8.23 -15.79
C TYR A 335 8.59 -6.92 -15.32
N PHE A 336 9.37 -5.90 -14.96
CA PHE A 336 8.83 -4.57 -14.68
C PHE A 336 8.08 -3.96 -15.88
N GLN A 337 8.59 -4.13 -17.10
CA GLN A 337 7.94 -3.63 -18.31
C GLN A 337 6.67 -4.39 -18.65
N GLU A 338 6.63 -5.69 -18.34
CA GLU A 338 5.43 -6.51 -18.47
C GLU A 338 4.36 -5.97 -17.50
N GLU A 339 4.68 -5.77 -16.23
CA GLU A 339 3.70 -5.35 -15.21
C GLU A 339 3.27 -3.87 -15.26
N TYR A 340 4.04 -3.01 -15.90
CA TYR A 340 3.73 -1.58 -15.95
C TYR A 340 2.50 -1.29 -16.82
N GLY A 341 1.46 -0.72 -16.23
CA GLY A 341 0.20 -0.41 -16.91
C GLY A 341 -0.85 -1.52 -16.79
N HIS A 342 -0.56 -2.62 -16.08
CA HIS A 342 -1.51 -3.70 -15.87
C HIS A 342 -2.76 -3.27 -15.08
N GLU A 343 -2.62 -2.28 -14.21
CA GLU A 343 -3.72 -1.72 -13.42
C GLU A 343 -4.84 -1.12 -14.27
N ALA A 344 -4.51 -0.63 -15.47
CA ALA A 344 -5.50 -0.11 -16.40
C ALA A 344 -6.45 -1.21 -16.91
N PHE A 345 -5.96 -2.44 -17.08
CA PHE A 345 -6.78 -3.57 -17.50
C PHE A 345 -7.70 -4.06 -16.37
N GLU A 346 -7.20 -4.14 -15.14
CA GLU A 346 -8.01 -4.51 -13.98
C GLU A 346 -9.11 -3.48 -13.72
N LEU A 347 -8.79 -2.20 -13.85
CA LEU A 347 -9.79 -1.14 -13.72
C LEU A 347 -10.84 -1.18 -14.83
N ALA A 348 -10.42 -1.39 -16.09
CA ALA A 348 -11.34 -1.54 -17.21
C ALA A 348 -12.29 -2.73 -17.00
N THR A 349 -11.78 -3.83 -16.45
CA THR A 349 -12.59 -5.00 -16.05
C THR A 349 -13.60 -4.62 -14.97
N CYS A 350 -13.18 -3.85 -13.96
CA CYS A 350 -14.10 -3.38 -12.92
C CYS A 350 -15.25 -2.53 -13.50
N VAL A 351 -14.92 -1.59 -14.39
CA VAL A 351 -15.91 -0.74 -15.06
C VAL A 351 -16.86 -1.56 -15.94
N ALA A 352 -16.32 -2.54 -16.68
CA ALA A 352 -17.14 -3.42 -17.51
C ALA A 352 -18.13 -4.25 -16.68
N LEU A 353 -17.74 -4.68 -15.47
CA LEU A 353 -18.62 -5.32 -14.49
C LEU A 353 -19.67 -4.37 -13.88
N GLY A 354 -19.73 -3.11 -14.32
CA GLY A 354 -20.71 -2.12 -13.91
C GLY A 354 -20.37 -1.39 -12.61
N MET A 355 -19.09 -1.35 -12.22
CA MET A 355 -18.62 -0.52 -11.11
C MET A 355 -18.30 0.89 -11.58
N ASN A 356 -18.42 1.88 -10.69
CA ASN A 356 -18.00 3.25 -10.99
C ASN A 356 -16.47 3.37 -10.86
N GLU A 357 -15.80 3.88 -11.89
CA GLU A 357 -14.34 4.01 -11.91
C GLU A 357 -13.80 4.84 -10.74
N ALA A 358 -14.42 5.99 -10.45
CA ALA A 358 -13.97 6.87 -9.38
C ALA A 358 -14.15 6.23 -7.99
N GLU A 359 -15.20 5.41 -7.81
CA GLU A 359 -15.40 4.67 -6.57
C GLU A 359 -14.37 3.56 -6.38
N VAL A 360 -14.02 2.83 -7.46
CA VAL A 360 -12.96 1.79 -7.43
C VAL A 360 -11.61 2.41 -7.07
N ARG A 361 -11.21 3.47 -7.79
CA ARG A 361 -9.94 4.19 -7.53
C ARG A 361 -9.86 4.75 -6.11
N ALA A 362 -10.98 5.24 -5.58
CA ALA A 362 -11.01 5.81 -4.23
C ALA A 362 -11.16 4.73 -3.14
N SER A 363 -11.45 3.47 -3.47
CA SER A 363 -11.74 2.41 -2.49
C SER A 363 -10.50 2.04 -1.67
N VAL A 364 -10.71 1.61 -0.41
CA VAL A 364 -9.61 1.18 0.46
C VAL A 364 -9.46 -0.34 0.31
N PRO A 365 -8.28 -0.89 -0.01
CA PRO A 365 -8.11 -2.34 -0.06
C PRO A 365 -8.31 -2.99 1.30
N LEU A 366 -8.62 -4.28 1.31
CA LEU A 366 -8.69 -5.05 2.55
C LEU A 366 -7.30 -5.17 3.21
N PRO A 367 -7.21 -5.29 4.55
CA PRO A 367 -5.92 -5.38 5.26
C PRO A 367 -4.93 -6.41 4.72
N LEU A 368 -5.44 -7.58 4.30
CA LEU A 368 -4.61 -8.65 3.75
C LEU A 368 -4.20 -8.42 2.30
N THR A 369 -4.96 -7.63 1.54
CA THR A 369 -4.56 -7.14 0.21
C THR A 369 -3.44 -6.12 0.35
N ALA A 370 -3.54 -5.18 1.30
CA ALA A 370 -2.47 -4.23 1.61
C ALA A 370 -1.18 -4.93 2.05
N LEU A 371 -1.27 -5.88 2.98
CA LEU A 371 -0.14 -6.68 3.45
C LEU A 371 0.56 -7.43 2.31
N TYR A 372 -0.20 -7.90 1.31
CA TYR A 372 0.33 -8.66 0.18
C TYR A 372 1.45 -7.89 -0.53
N ILE A 373 1.18 -6.62 -0.87
CA ILE A 373 2.14 -5.73 -1.54
C ILE A 373 3.30 -5.38 -0.60
N ASP A 374 2.99 -4.92 0.62
CA ASP A 374 4.00 -4.49 1.59
C ASP A 374 5.03 -5.60 1.88
N ALA A 375 4.54 -6.83 2.11
CA ALA A 375 5.38 -7.96 2.44
C ALA A 375 6.32 -8.32 1.28
N TYR A 376 5.82 -8.33 0.03
CA TYR A 376 6.67 -8.55 -1.13
C TYR A 376 7.75 -7.47 -1.29
N THR A 377 7.39 -6.19 -1.13
CA THR A 377 8.32 -5.07 -1.19
C THR A 377 9.41 -5.18 -0.11
N VAL A 378 9.05 -5.56 1.11
CA VAL A 378 10.01 -5.82 2.19
C VAL A 378 10.91 -7.00 1.88
N LEU A 379 10.38 -8.11 1.35
CA LEU A 379 11.21 -9.25 0.95
C LEU A 379 12.20 -8.86 -0.15
N ALA A 380 11.76 -8.08 -1.14
CA ALA A 380 12.60 -7.54 -2.22
C ALA A 380 13.70 -6.62 -1.69
N HIS A 381 13.39 -5.77 -0.71
CA HIS A 381 14.36 -4.94 0.00
C HIS A 381 15.35 -5.75 0.84
N ARG A 382 14.88 -6.77 1.57
CA ARG A 382 15.71 -7.51 2.52
C ARG A 382 16.59 -8.53 1.82
N LEU A 383 15.98 -9.48 1.11
CA LEU A 383 16.65 -10.66 0.59
C LEU A 383 16.05 -11.09 -0.77
N PRO A 384 16.74 -10.83 -1.90
CA PRO A 384 16.23 -11.17 -3.23
C PRO A 384 15.83 -12.63 -3.39
N THR A 385 16.53 -13.58 -2.76
CA THR A 385 16.15 -15.00 -2.83
C THR A 385 14.80 -15.29 -2.18
N ALA A 386 14.45 -14.56 -1.11
CA ALA A 386 13.16 -14.71 -0.45
C ALA A 386 12.03 -14.19 -1.36
N PHE A 387 12.25 -13.05 -2.00
CA PHE A 387 11.35 -12.55 -3.04
C PHE A 387 11.18 -13.56 -4.19
N PHE A 388 12.29 -14.03 -4.78
CA PHE A 388 12.24 -14.97 -5.90
C PHE A 388 11.57 -16.30 -5.57
N THR A 389 11.68 -16.79 -4.33
CA THR A 389 10.93 -17.97 -3.89
C THR A 389 9.46 -17.67 -3.64
N SER A 390 9.14 -16.51 -3.08
CA SER A 390 7.76 -16.16 -2.73
C SER A 390 6.91 -15.88 -3.96
N ILE A 391 7.47 -15.30 -5.02
CA ILE A 391 6.68 -14.93 -6.22
C ILE A 391 6.03 -16.13 -6.93
N MET A 392 6.46 -17.36 -6.63
CA MET A 392 5.76 -18.60 -7.04
C MET A 392 4.31 -18.66 -6.55
N VAL A 393 3.99 -17.95 -5.46
CA VAL A 393 2.63 -17.87 -4.90
C VAL A 393 1.73 -17.00 -5.77
N THR A 394 2.27 -15.93 -6.37
CA THR A 394 1.53 -14.99 -7.22
C THR A 394 1.45 -15.48 -8.65
N GLU A 395 2.60 -15.84 -9.22
CA GLU A 395 2.75 -16.23 -10.62
C GLU A 395 2.34 -17.67 -10.89
N GLY A 396 1.96 -18.38 -9.83
CA GLY A 396 1.60 -19.78 -9.88
C GLY A 396 2.80 -20.73 -9.85
N LEU A 397 2.47 -21.98 -9.57
CA LEU A 397 3.40 -23.10 -9.62
C LEU A 397 3.24 -23.78 -10.99
N ARG A 398 4.37 -24.17 -11.61
CA ARG A 398 4.33 -24.88 -12.89
C ARG A 398 3.39 -26.08 -12.85
N ASP A 399 2.67 -26.24 -13.95
CA ASP A 399 1.74 -27.35 -14.19
C ASP A 399 0.54 -27.40 -13.20
N GLN A 400 0.32 -26.33 -12.43
CA GLN A 400 -0.90 -26.13 -11.63
C GLN A 400 -1.87 -25.24 -12.41
N HIS A 401 -3.11 -25.71 -12.55
CA HIS A 401 -4.22 -24.92 -13.11
C HIS A 401 -5.13 -24.49 -11.97
N SER A 402 -5.74 -23.30 -12.07
CA SER A 402 -6.68 -22.79 -11.08
C SER A 402 -8.11 -22.90 -11.61
N PRO A 403 -8.91 -23.90 -11.16
CA PRO A 403 -10.30 -24.05 -11.57
C PRO A 403 -11.16 -22.82 -11.23
N VAL A 404 -10.78 -22.09 -10.16
CA VAL A 404 -11.46 -20.87 -9.76
C VAL A 404 -11.25 -19.78 -10.81
N HIS A 405 -10.01 -19.59 -11.28
CA HIS A 405 -9.70 -18.59 -12.28
C HIS A 405 -10.43 -18.88 -13.60
N GLU A 406 -10.36 -20.13 -14.09
CA GLU A 406 -11.05 -20.57 -15.30
C GLU A 406 -12.57 -20.34 -15.21
N HIS A 407 -13.17 -20.69 -14.07
CA HIS A 407 -14.61 -20.50 -13.84
C HIS A 407 -15.01 -19.02 -13.84
N LEU A 408 -14.24 -18.17 -13.14
CA LEU A 408 -14.51 -16.73 -13.09
C LEU A 408 -14.31 -16.07 -14.45
N ALA A 409 -13.24 -16.41 -15.18
CA ALA A 409 -13.00 -15.90 -16.52
C ALA A 409 -14.16 -16.21 -17.47
N ALA A 410 -14.63 -17.47 -17.48
CA ALA A 410 -15.79 -17.88 -18.28
C ALA A 410 -17.08 -17.14 -17.88
N LEU A 411 -17.26 -16.91 -16.57
CA LEU A 411 -18.42 -16.18 -16.06
C LEU A 411 -18.41 -14.71 -16.49
N VAL A 412 -17.26 -14.05 -16.41
CA VAL A 412 -17.11 -12.65 -16.85
C VAL A 412 -17.25 -12.55 -18.37
N GLU A 413 -16.63 -13.44 -19.13
CA GLU A 413 -16.76 -13.49 -20.60
C GLU A 413 -18.23 -13.63 -21.02
N SER A 414 -18.97 -14.55 -20.38
CA SER A 414 -20.39 -14.75 -20.64
C SER A 414 -21.24 -13.52 -20.28
N ALA A 415 -20.85 -12.75 -19.26
CA ALA A 415 -21.63 -11.61 -18.78
C ALA A 415 -21.38 -10.34 -19.62
N LEU A 416 -20.16 -10.14 -20.11
CA LEU A 416 -19.78 -8.89 -20.77
C LEU A 416 -19.99 -8.91 -22.29
N HIS A 417 -20.20 -10.08 -22.90
CA HIS A 417 -20.16 -10.25 -24.37
C HIS A 417 -18.91 -9.62 -25.02
N ALA A 418 -17.85 -9.45 -24.22
CA ALA A 418 -16.65 -8.71 -24.55
C ALA A 418 -15.45 -9.64 -24.33
N GLY A 419 -15.30 -10.62 -25.22
CA GLY A 419 -14.17 -11.56 -25.20
C GLY A 419 -12.81 -10.86 -25.16
N ASP A 420 -12.70 -9.62 -25.64
CA ASP A 420 -11.43 -8.90 -25.80
C ASP A 420 -10.80 -8.37 -24.49
N ILE A 421 -11.55 -8.21 -23.38
CA ILE A 421 -11.03 -7.60 -22.15
C ILE A 421 -10.49 -8.66 -21.17
N VAL A 422 -11.25 -9.75 -20.96
CA VAL A 422 -10.87 -10.81 -20.01
C VAL A 422 -9.87 -11.79 -20.60
N ALA A 423 -9.97 -12.10 -21.90
CA ALA A 423 -9.04 -13.02 -22.57
C ALA A 423 -7.59 -12.51 -22.49
N LYS A 424 -7.38 -11.19 -22.56
CA LYS A 424 -6.04 -10.59 -22.51
C LYS A 424 -5.28 -10.83 -21.21
N HIS A 425 -5.95 -10.94 -20.06
CA HIS A 425 -5.24 -11.13 -18.78
C HIS A 425 -4.81 -12.60 -18.59
N GLY A 426 -5.66 -13.56 -18.95
CA GLY A 426 -5.31 -14.99 -18.91
C GLY A 426 -4.32 -15.41 -20.00
N GLU A 427 -4.50 -14.92 -21.23
CA GLU A 427 -3.62 -15.22 -22.37
C GLU A 427 -2.21 -14.67 -22.17
N THR A 428 -2.05 -13.50 -21.53
CA THR A 428 -0.73 -12.91 -21.27
C THR A 428 0.11 -13.76 -20.29
N ASN A 429 -0.49 -14.33 -19.24
CA ASN A 429 0.26 -15.12 -18.25
C ASN A 429 0.72 -16.49 -18.78
N ASP A 430 -0.10 -17.15 -19.60
CA ASP A 430 0.23 -18.42 -20.24
C ASP A 430 1.23 -18.23 -21.40
N GLU A 431 1.09 -17.16 -22.19
CA GLU A 431 2.03 -16.83 -23.28
C GLU A 431 3.41 -16.39 -22.76
N LEU A 432 3.46 -15.72 -21.60
CA LEU A 432 4.70 -15.24 -20.98
C LEU A 432 5.36 -16.26 -20.04
N ASN A 433 4.71 -17.40 -19.74
CA ASN A 433 5.22 -18.48 -18.89
C ASN A 433 5.72 -17.96 -17.53
N HIS A 434 4.92 -17.08 -16.92
CA HIS A 434 5.16 -16.50 -15.61
C HIS A 434 5.41 -17.53 -14.48
N PRO A 435 4.79 -18.73 -14.49
CA PRO A 435 5.12 -19.81 -13.53
C PRO A 435 6.59 -20.25 -13.54
N SER A 436 7.37 -19.87 -14.57
CA SER A 436 8.81 -20.15 -14.65
C SER A 436 9.71 -19.03 -14.09
N LEU A 437 9.19 -17.83 -13.81
CA LEU A 437 9.97 -16.65 -13.41
C LEU A 437 10.88 -16.90 -12.20
N SER A 438 10.34 -17.51 -11.13
CA SER A 438 11.13 -17.84 -9.94
C SER A 438 12.36 -18.70 -10.24
N ARG A 439 12.21 -19.72 -11.09
CA ARG A 439 13.35 -20.56 -11.51
C ARG A 439 14.35 -19.75 -12.33
N LEU A 440 13.87 -18.89 -13.22
CA LEU A 440 14.73 -18.04 -14.07
C LEU A 440 15.54 -17.04 -13.23
N PHE A 441 14.93 -16.41 -12.22
CA PHE A 441 15.64 -15.51 -11.31
C PHE A 441 16.67 -16.27 -10.45
N LEU A 442 16.27 -17.42 -9.89
CA LEU A 442 17.15 -18.22 -9.04
C LEU A 442 18.24 -18.96 -9.82
N ALA A 443 18.10 -19.17 -11.13
CA ALA A 443 19.14 -19.76 -11.97
C ALA A 443 20.44 -18.95 -11.98
N ASP A 444 20.34 -17.62 -11.86
CA ASP A 444 21.49 -16.72 -11.83
C ASP A 444 22.14 -16.60 -10.43
N VAL A 445 21.54 -17.22 -9.40
CA VAL A 445 22.03 -17.23 -8.01
C VAL A 445 22.90 -18.46 -7.76
N ALA A 446 24.21 -18.26 -7.70
CA ALA A 446 25.19 -19.34 -7.61
C ALA A 446 25.29 -19.96 -6.20
N HIS A 447 25.06 -19.17 -5.16
CA HIS A 447 25.23 -19.56 -3.76
C HIS A 447 24.11 -18.97 -2.91
N VAL A 448 23.50 -19.82 -2.09
CA VAL A 448 22.52 -19.45 -1.07
C VAL A 448 22.94 -20.12 0.23
N SER A 449 23.25 -19.31 1.24
CA SER A 449 23.62 -19.80 2.57
C SER A 449 22.47 -20.54 3.24
N ALA A 450 22.78 -21.34 4.26
CA ALA A 450 21.75 -22.04 5.04
C ALA A 450 20.74 -21.08 5.68
N ALA A 451 21.19 -19.94 6.22
CA ALA A 451 20.30 -18.94 6.82
C ALA A 451 19.34 -18.33 5.78
N GLU A 452 19.85 -17.95 4.61
CA GLU A 452 19.02 -17.42 3.52
C GLU A 452 18.01 -18.45 3.02
N GLN A 453 18.39 -19.73 2.93
CA GLN A 453 17.44 -20.80 2.58
C GLN A 453 16.30 -20.88 3.58
N ARG A 454 16.60 -20.89 4.89
CA ARG A 454 15.58 -20.94 5.94
C ARG A 454 14.64 -19.76 5.83
N TYR A 455 15.18 -18.54 5.76
CA TYR A 455 14.39 -17.32 5.64
C TYR A 455 13.52 -17.32 4.38
N SER A 456 14.09 -17.68 3.21
CA SER A 456 13.36 -17.68 1.94
C SER A 456 12.20 -18.67 1.91
N LEU A 457 12.39 -19.86 2.52
CA LEU A 457 11.33 -20.88 2.60
C LEU A 457 10.22 -20.50 3.59
N GLU A 458 10.57 -19.91 4.75
CA GLU A 458 9.57 -19.38 5.69
C GLU A 458 8.79 -18.20 5.09
N ALA A 459 9.47 -17.34 4.33
CA ALA A 459 8.85 -16.24 3.60
C ALA A 459 7.88 -16.74 2.53
N ALA A 460 8.25 -17.77 1.77
CA ALA A 460 7.36 -18.37 0.77
C ALA A 460 6.10 -18.96 1.41
N LEU A 461 6.23 -19.66 2.54
CA LEU A 461 5.08 -20.15 3.30
C LEU A 461 4.23 -19.02 3.89
N PHE A 462 4.87 -17.95 4.37
CA PHE A 462 4.14 -16.77 4.85
C PHE A 462 3.32 -16.14 3.74
N MET A 463 3.92 -15.91 2.56
CA MET A 463 3.20 -15.33 1.42
C MET A 463 2.09 -16.23 0.90
N LEU A 464 2.28 -17.56 0.92
CA LEU A 464 1.19 -18.51 0.63
C LEU A 464 0.02 -18.33 1.61
N GLU A 465 0.31 -18.21 2.90
CA GLU A 465 -0.71 -18.00 3.91
C GLU A 465 -1.38 -16.62 3.80
N VAL A 466 -0.63 -15.57 3.46
CA VAL A 466 -1.18 -14.23 3.16
C VAL A 466 -2.15 -14.34 1.99
N ASN A 467 -1.76 -14.98 0.88
CA ASN A 467 -2.63 -15.17 -0.29
C ASN A 467 -3.93 -15.91 0.07
N MET A 468 -3.83 -17.02 0.81
CA MET A 468 -5.00 -17.79 1.22
C MET A 468 -5.95 -16.97 2.10
N ARG A 469 -5.43 -16.25 3.09
CA ARG A 469 -6.24 -15.42 4.00
C ARG A 469 -6.79 -14.18 3.31
N GLN A 470 -6.09 -13.63 2.33
CA GLN A 470 -6.57 -12.52 1.51
C GLN A 470 -7.83 -12.94 0.74
N LEU A 471 -7.81 -14.11 0.10
CA LEU A 471 -9.01 -14.68 -0.52
C LEU A 471 -10.14 -14.94 0.50
N GLU A 472 -9.83 -15.51 1.66
CA GLU A 472 -10.83 -15.67 2.75
C GLU A 472 -11.43 -14.33 3.20
N SER A 473 -10.64 -13.26 3.21
CA SER A 473 -11.12 -11.92 3.57
C SER A 473 -12.04 -11.35 2.49
N VAL A 474 -11.77 -11.61 1.22
CA VAL A 474 -12.69 -11.27 0.11
C VAL A 474 -14.02 -12.01 0.30
N ALA A 475 -13.97 -13.32 0.58
CA ALA A 475 -15.17 -14.11 0.82
C ALA A 475 -15.98 -13.60 2.01
N PHE A 476 -15.31 -13.29 3.12
CA PHE A 476 -15.96 -12.81 4.32
C PHE A 476 -16.57 -11.40 4.14
N PHE A 477 -15.85 -10.49 3.48
CA PHE A 477 -16.29 -9.10 3.34
C PHE A 477 -17.37 -8.93 2.26
N TYR A 478 -17.16 -9.52 1.07
CA TYR A 478 -18.02 -9.34 -0.10
C TYR A 478 -19.06 -10.45 -0.28
N GLY A 479 -18.87 -11.64 0.32
CA GLY A 479 -19.67 -12.83 0.02
C GLY A 479 -21.16 -12.71 0.31
N ASP A 480 -21.51 -12.12 1.46
CA ASP A 480 -22.91 -11.99 1.89
C ASP A 480 -23.58 -10.69 1.41
N GLN A 481 -22.87 -9.89 0.59
CA GLN A 481 -23.40 -8.63 0.12
C GLN A 481 -24.43 -8.85 -1.00
N THR A 482 -25.56 -8.13 -0.94
CA THR A 482 -26.56 -8.08 -2.02
C THR A 482 -26.30 -6.93 -2.99
N GLN A 483 -25.65 -5.88 -2.52
CA GLN A 483 -25.13 -4.76 -3.30
C GLN A 483 -23.68 -4.53 -2.91
N LEU A 484 -22.82 -4.25 -3.89
CA LEU A 484 -21.41 -4.03 -3.64
C LEU A 484 -21.21 -2.80 -2.77
N GLN A 485 -20.54 -2.98 -1.64
CA GLN A 485 -20.05 -1.92 -0.76
C GLN A 485 -18.53 -2.03 -0.66
N PHE A 486 -17.85 -0.91 -0.89
CA PHE A 486 -16.40 -0.83 -0.76
C PHE A 486 -15.97 -0.79 0.71
N HIS A 487 -14.76 -1.29 0.97
CA HIS A 487 -14.13 -1.22 2.27
C HIS A 487 -13.68 0.23 2.60
N GLY A 488 -13.83 0.61 3.88
CA GLY A 488 -13.39 1.91 4.41
C GLY A 488 -14.28 2.45 5.55
N LEU A 489 -13.93 3.63 6.04
CA LEU A 489 -14.59 4.39 7.12
C LEU A 489 -15.45 5.55 6.62
N ARG A 490 -15.28 5.98 5.36
CA ARG A 490 -16.05 7.07 4.76
C ARG A 490 -17.52 6.68 4.55
N ASP A 491 -18.40 7.68 4.43
CA ASP A 491 -19.83 7.47 4.20
C ASP A 491 -20.09 6.56 2.99
N GLY A 492 -21.00 5.60 3.15
CA GLY A 492 -21.31 4.59 2.14
C GLY A 492 -20.34 3.40 2.08
N ARG A 493 -19.27 3.40 2.89
CA ARG A 493 -18.32 2.30 3.00
C ARG A 493 -18.54 1.48 4.27
N ARG A 494 -18.07 0.24 4.23
CA ARG A 494 -18.19 -0.71 5.34
C ARG A 494 -16.79 -1.06 5.87
N PRO A 495 -16.50 -0.92 7.18
CA PRO A 495 -15.26 -1.43 7.74
C PRO A 495 -15.28 -2.96 7.80
N LEU A 496 -14.11 -3.59 7.70
CA LEU A 496 -13.98 -5.01 7.98
C LEU A 496 -14.14 -5.25 9.50
N GLU A 497 -15.20 -5.95 9.90
CA GLU A 497 -15.45 -6.36 11.29
C GLU A 497 -15.11 -7.85 11.43
N ILE A 498 -14.31 -8.23 12.43
CA ILE A 498 -13.89 -9.63 12.66
C ILE A 498 -14.96 -10.43 13.39
#